data_AF-A0A7V9M911-F1
#
_entry.id   AF-A0A7V9M911-F1
#
_cell.length_a   1.000
_cell.length_b   1.000
_cell.length_c   1.000
_cell.angle_alpha   90.00
_cell.angle_beta   90.00
_cell.angle_gamma   90.00
#
_symmetry.space_group_name_H-M   'P 1'
#
loop_
_entity.id
_entity.type
_entity.pdbx_description
1 polymer ?
#
loop_
_entity_poly.entity_id
_entity_poly.type
_entity_poly.pdbx_seq_one_letter_code
_entity_poly.pdbx_strand_id
1 'polypeptide(L)' 'MPLVDVRAQYAPLLEELKERIAEVLDSGQFILGPNVRAFEEEAAAYLGVKNAIGVA' A
#
# COMPACT_ATOMS: atom_id res chain seq x y z
N MET A 1 6.95 6.91 -27.71
CA MET A 1 6.58 5.81 -26.80
C MET A 1 6.34 6.41 -25.42
N PRO A 2 5.27 6.04 -24.68
CA PRO A 2 5.05 6.56 -23.34
C PRO A 2 6.25 6.23 -22.45
N LEU A 3 6.71 7.20 -21.66
CA LEU A 3 7.92 7.10 -20.84
C LEU A 3 7.81 6.06 -19.72
N VAL A 4 6.59 5.77 -19.27
CA VAL A 4 6.28 4.75 -18.26
C VAL A 4 4.94 4.11 -18.63
N ASP A 5 4.93 2.80 -18.85
CA ASP A 5 3.68 2.02 -18.93
C ASP A 5 3.29 1.57 -17.52
N VAL A 6 2.49 2.40 -16.86
CA VAL A 6 1.98 2.13 -15.51
C VAL A 6 1.05 0.92 -15.51
N ARG A 7 0.31 0.70 -16.61
CA ARG A 7 -0.62 -0.42 -16.74
C ARG A 7 0.11 -1.75 -16.77
N ALA A 8 1.24 -1.83 -17.46
CA ALA A 8 2.07 -3.03 -17.45
C ALA A 8 2.61 -3.38 -16.04
N GLN A 9 2.79 -2.39 -15.17
CA GLN A 9 3.31 -2.61 -13.81
C GLN A 9 2.25 -3.14 -12.84
N TYR A 10 1.03 -2.58 -12.83
CA TYR A 10 -0.01 -3.03 -11.91
C TYR A 10 -0.86 -4.18 -12.46
N ALA A 11 -0.88 -4.43 -13.77
CA ALA A 11 -1.71 -5.50 -14.36
C ALA A 11 -1.48 -6.89 -13.74
N PRO A 12 -0.24 -7.33 -13.44
CA PRO A 12 0.00 -8.60 -12.75
C PRO A 12 -0.50 -8.62 -11.31
N LEU A 13 -0.60 -7.45 -10.66
CA LEU A 13 -0.98 -7.29 -9.25
C LEU A 13 -2.47 -6.96 -9.09
N LEU A 14 -3.22 -6.81 -10.19
CA LEU A 14 -4.54 -6.20 -10.18
C LEU A 14 -5.56 -6.99 -9.34
N GLU A 15 -5.50 -8.32 -9.36
CA GLU A 15 -6.43 -9.15 -8.59
C GLU A 15 -6.17 -9.05 -7.09
N GLU A 16 -4.90 -9.10 -6.68
CA GLU A 16 -4.50 -8.91 -5.28
C GLU A 16 -4.87 -7.49 -4.77
N LEU A 17 -4.61 -6.47 -5.60
CA LEU A 17 -4.99 -5.09 -5.28
C LEU A 17 -6.49 -4.94 -5.07
N LYS A 18 -7.32 -5.55 -5.93
CA LYS A 18 -8.78 -5.52 -5.79
C LYS A 18 -9.24 -6.17 -4.49
N GLU A 19 -8.67 -7.31 -4.13
CA GLU A 19 -8.99 -8.01 -2.88
C GLU A 19 -8.69 -7.13 -1.66
N ARG A 20 -7.47 -6.57 -1.59
CA ARG A 20 -7.08 -5.69 -0.47
C ARG A 20 -7.88 -4.40 -0.41
N ILE A 21 -8.23 -3.82 -1.56
CA ILE A 21 -9.10 -2.64 -1.60
C ILE A 21 -10.50 -2.97 -1.09
N ALA A 22 -11.05 -4.14 -1.45
CA ALA A 22 -12.35 -4.59 -0.95
C ALA A 22 -12.34 -4.77 0.57
N GLU A 23 -11.30 -5.38 1.13
CA GLU A 23 -11.14 -5.52 2.59
C GLU A 23 -11.12 -4.16 3.31
N VAL A 24 -10.44 -3.15 2.73
CA VAL A 24 -10.42 -1.79 3.29
C VAL A 24 -11.81 -1.16 3.24
N LEU A 25 -12.51 -1.28 2.11
CA LEU A 25 -13.86 -0.75 1.95
C LEU A 25 -14.83 -1.40 2.95
N ASP A 26 -14.75 -2.71 3.14
CA ASP A 26 -15.57 -3.46 4.10
C ASP A 26 -15.26 -3.06 5.55
N SER A 27 -13.99 -2.79 5.86
CA SER A 27 -13.59 -2.34 7.20
C SER A 27 -14.06 -0.92 7.54
N GLY A 28 -14.27 -0.07 6.53
CA GLY A 28 -14.59 1.35 6.69
C GLY A 28 -13.46 2.20 7.30
N GLN A 29 -12.27 1.63 7.51
CA GLN A 29 -11.13 2.29 8.16
C GLN A 29 -10.14 2.87 7.15
N PHE A 30 -10.43 4.08 6.66
CA PHE A 30 -9.64 4.73 5.62
C PHE A 30 -8.45 5.55 6.14
N ILE A 31 -8.46 5.92 7.42
CA ILE A 31 -7.45 6.79 8.04
C ILE A 31 -6.86 6.06 9.24
N LEU A 32 -5.53 6.01 9.33
CA LEU A 32 -4.78 5.37 10.42
C LEU A 32 -5.23 3.92 10.69
N GLY A 33 -5.62 3.21 9.63
CA GLY A 33 -6.03 1.80 9.70
C GLY A 33 -4.84 0.84 9.88
N PRO A 34 -5.13 -0.46 10.08
CA PRO A 34 -4.10 -1.48 10.29
C PRO A 34 -3.08 -1.56 9.14
N ASN A 35 -3.51 -1.29 7.90
CA ASN A 35 -2.63 -1.27 6.74
C ASN A 35 -1.59 -0.14 6.78
N VAL A 36 -1.91 1.01 7.38
CA VAL A 36 -0.95 2.12 7.54
C VAL A 36 0.13 1.74 8.55
N ARG A 37 -0.26 1.13 9.68
CA ARG A 37 0.71 0.64 10.68
C ARG A 37 1.62 -0.44 10.09
N ALA A 38 1.06 -1.41 9.38
CA ALA A 38 1.85 -2.46 8.72
C ALA A 38 2.87 -1.86 7.75
N PHE A 39 2.44 -0.89 6.93
CA PHE A 39 3.32 -0.19 6.02
C PHE A 39 4.44 0.59 6.75
N GLU A 40 4.15 1.26 7.86
CA GLU A 40 5.17 1.96 8.65
C GLU A 40 6.23 0.99 9.21
N GLU A 41 5.82 -0.19 9.68
CA GLU A 41 6.73 -1.23 10.16
C GLU A 41 7.59 -1.80 9.02
N GLU A 42 6.98 -2.12 7.88
CA GLU A 42 7.67 -2.61 6.68
C GLU A 42 8.64 -1.56 6.13
N ALA A 43 8.23 -0.30 6.06
CA ALA A 43 9.06 0.80 5.58
C ALA A 43 10.24 1.06 6.55
N ALA A 44 10.01 1.02 7.86
CA ALA A 44 11.07 1.13 8.84
C ALA A 44 12.11 0.01 8.68
N ALA A 45 11.63 -1.23 8.52
CA ALA A 45 12.48 -2.39 8.29
C ALA A 45 13.26 -2.30 6.96
N TYR A 46 12.59 -1.92 5.88
CA TYR A 46 13.20 -1.78 4.55
C TYR A 46 14.29 -0.70 4.53
N LEU A 47 14.05 0.43 5.20
CA LEU A 47 14.99 1.55 5.28
C LEU A 47 16.07 1.36 6.36
N GLY A 48 15.94 0.34 7.23
CA GLY A 48 16.85 0.11 8.35
C GLY A 48 16.78 1.20 9.43
N VAL A 49 15.63 1.88 9.56
CA VAL A 49 15.40 2.94 10.55
C VAL A 49 14.51 2.43 11.68
N LYS A 50 14.53 3.13 12.81
CA LYS A 50 13.73 2.72 13.98
C LYS A 50 12.23 2.90 13.76
N ASN A 51 11.83 3.97 13.08
CA ASN A 51 10.42 4.30 12.85
C ASN A 51 10.25 4.92 11.46
N ALA A 52 9.15 4.60 10.79
CA ALA A 52 8.60 5.37 9.68
C ALA A 52 7.22 5.90 10.11
N ILE A 53 6.85 7.10 9.64
CA ILE A 53 5.59 7.76 10.00
C ILE A 53 4.89 8.15 8.70
N GLY A 54 3.69 7.62 8.48
CA GLY A 54 2.81 8.01 7.40
C GLY A 54 2.20 9.38 7.66
N VAL A 55 2.26 10.26 6.66
CA VAL A 55 1.55 11.56 6.68
C VAL A 55 0.29 11.43 5.83
N ALA A 56 -0.84 11.88 6.37
CA ALA A 56 -2.15 11.88 5.72
C ALA A 56 -2.50 13.28 5.19
#